data_AF-A0A7W1GHS7-F1
#
_entry.id   AF-A0A7W1GHS7-F1
#
_cell.length_a   1.000
_cell.length_b   1.000
_cell.length_c   1.000
_cell.angle_alpha   90.00
_cell.angle_beta   90.00
_cell.angle_gamma   90.00
#
_symmetry.space_group_name_H-M   'P 1'
#
loop_
_entity.id
_entity.type
_entity.pdbx_description
1 polymer ?
#
loop_
_entity_poly.entity_id
_entity_poly.type
_entity_poly.pdbx_seq_one_letter_code
_entity_poly.pdbx_strand_id
1 'polypeptide(L)'
;VRDRYDGKRRNPWNEVECGSHYARALSVWSVLLALSGYHHSAPERHLTFMPKLNANNFRCFFTAGTGWGSYSQRTNATSLAAKLEVNYGETRARKITLQNAGGWKNVAVASATGPNGKRLANCRASVEGDAINVEMGEELAIPSGKSMTINLIAARARV
;
A
#
# COMPACT_ATOMS: atom_id res chain seq x y z
N VAL A 1 30.16 -18.03 -9.67
CA VAL A 1 30.24 -16.73 -8.94
C VAL A 1 29.01 -16.50 -8.06
N ARG A 2 27.78 -16.72 -8.57
CA ARG A 2 26.51 -16.61 -7.80
C ARG A 2 26.41 -17.47 -6.55
N ASP A 3 26.98 -18.68 -6.56
CA ASP A 3 26.89 -19.60 -5.41
C ASP A 3 27.51 -19.06 -4.12
N ARG A 4 28.34 -18.00 -4.19
CA ARG A 4 28.91 -17.32 -3.03
C ARG A 4 27.97 -16.29 -2.39
N TYR A 5 26.86 -15.97 -3.05
CA TYR A 5 25.84 -14.99 -2.67
C TYR A 5 24.52 -15.71 -2.32
N ASP A 6 24.64 -16.74 -1.49
CA ASP A 6 23.56 -17.63 -1.05
C ASP A 6 22.66 -17.03 0.05
N GLY A 7 22.94 -15.80 0.49
CA GLY A 7 22.25 -15.15 1.59
C GLY A 7 22.64 -15.62 2.99
N LYS A 8 23.46 -16.68 3.12
CA LYS A 8 24.02 -17.11 4.41
C LYS A 8 25.29 -16.36 4.76
N ARG A 9 26.21 -16.22 3.79
CA ARG A 9 27.50 -15.55 4.01
C ARG A 9 27.60 -14.19 3.34
N ARG A 10 26.85 -13.97 2.27
CA ARG A 10 26.84 -12.70 1.51
C ARG A 10 25.43 -12.42 1.02
N ASN A 11 25.04 -11.15 1.04
CA ASN A 11 23.73 -10.73 0.55
C ASN A 11 23.56 -11.15 -0.93
N PRO A 12 22.47 -11.84 -1.30
CA PRO A 12 22.24 -12.30 -2.68
C PRO A 12 22.27 -11.19 -3.74
N TRP A 13 22.06 -9.95 -3.31
CA TRP A 13 21.95 -8.76 -4.15
C TRP A 13 23.20 -7.87 -4.12
N ASN A 14 24.30 -8.34 -3.52
CA ASN A 14 25.54 -7.59 -3.36
C ASN A 14 26.71 -8.24 -4.12
N GLU A 15 26.48 -8.67 -5.36
CA GLU A 15 27.54 -9.18 -6.24
C GLU A 15 28.64 -8.10 -6.40
N VAL A 16 29.89 -8.49 -6.14
CA VAL A 16 31.06 -7.58 -6.25
C VAL A 16 31.38 -7.43 -7.74
N GLU A 17 30.81 -6.40 -8.34
CA GLU A 17 31.14 -5.96 -9.70
C GLU A 17 31.94 -4.64 -9.68
N CYS A 18 31.66 -3.75 -8.70
CA CYS A 18 32.38 -2.48 -8.47
C CYS A 18 32.60 -2.18 -6.98
N GLY A 19 32.89 -3.20 -6.17
CA GLY A 19 33.00 -3.09 -4.71
C GLY A 19 31.64 -3.16 -3.98
N SER A 20 31.64 -3.14 -2.64
CA SER A 20 30.44 -3.27 -1.79
C SER A 20 29.61 -1.98 -1.70
N HIS A 21 29.79 -1.03 -2.62
CA HIS A 21 29.12 0.25 -2.61
C HIS A 21 27.68 0.07 -3.14
N TYR A 22 26.79 -0.17 -2.19
CA TYR A 22 25.40 -0.63 -2.27
C TYR A 22 24.40 0.22 -3.09
N ALA A 23 24.88 1.18 -3.88
CA ALA A 23 24.02 2.14 -4.58
C ALA A 23 23.17 1.50 -5.69
N ARG A 24 23.68 0.48 -6.38
CA ARG A 24 22.97 -0.17 -7.51
C ARG A 24 21.82 -1.07 -7.05
N ALA A 25 21.98 -1.84 -5.97
CA ALA A 25 20.89 -2.66 -5.47
C ALA A 25 19.75 -1.81 -4.90
N LEU A 26 20.05 -0.63 -4.34
CA LEU A 26 19.05 0.31 -3.87
C LEU A 26 18.36 1.11 -5.00
N SER A 27 18.94 1.20 -6.20
CA SER A 27 18.29 1.93 -7.30
C SER A 27 16.97 1.28 -7.74
N VAL A 28 16.81 -0.04 -7.53
CA VAL A 28 15.52 -0.73 -7.77
C VAL A 28 14.42 -0.25 -6.82
N TRP A 29 14.79 0.27 -5.64
CA TRP A 29 13.83 0.85 -4.70
C TRP A 29 13.17 2.10 -5.29
N SER A 30 13.96 2.95 -5.97
CA SER A 30 13.42 4.12 -6.67
C SER A 30 12.39 3.73 -7.74
N VAL A 31 12.64 2.62 -8.45
CA VAL A 31 11.68 2.08 -9.44
C VAL A 31 10.42 1.57 -8.75
N LEU A 32 10.55 0.84 -7.63
CA LEU A 32 9.40 0.40 -6.83
C LEU A 32 8.54 1.59 -6.41
N LEU A 33 9.15 2.65 -5.85
CA LEU A 33 8.44 3.86 -5.41
C LEU A 33 7.77 4.58 -6.58
N ALA A 34 8.48 4.78 -7.70
CA ALA A 34 7.96 5.45 -8.88
C ALA A 34 6.76 4.72 -9.50
N LEU A 35 6.81 3.39 -9.56
CA LEU A 35 5.74 2.58 -10.15
C LEU A 35 4.55 2.37 -9.23
N SER A 36 4.78 2.24 -7.92
CA SER A 36 3.71 2.05 -6.93
C SER A 36 3.07 3.35 -6.46
N GLY A 37 3.77 4.48 -6.64
CA GLY A 37 3.42 5.74 -5.98
C GLY A 37 3.40 5.61 -4.46
N TYR A 38 4.19 4.67 -3.91
CA TYR A 38 4.20 4.39 -2.49
C TYR A 38 4.82 5.53 -1.69
N HIS A 39 4.13 5.96 -0.64
CA HIS A 39 4.68 6.88 0.35
C HIS A 39 4.16 6.52 1.75
N HIS A 40 4.97 6.78 2.77
CA HIS A 40 4.62 6.53 4.17
C HIS A 40 5.05 7.70 5.05
N SER A 41 4.10 8.27 5.77
CA SER A 41 4.34 9.23 6.84
C SER A 41 4.02 8.59 8.18
N ALA A 42 5.07 8.28 8.96
CA ALA A 42 4.91 7.71 10.29
C ALA A 42 4.24 8.67 11.30
N PRO A 43 4.52 9.99 11.30
CA PRO A 43 3.83 10.95 12.17
C PRO A 43 2.33 11.03 11.88
N GLU A 44 1.96 11.08 10.60
CA GLU A 44 0.55 11.19 10.16
C GLU A 44 -0.20 9.86 10.13
N ARG A 45 0.49 8.73 10.39
CA ARG A 45 -0.03 7.37 10.25
C ARG A 45 -0.67 7.17 8.87
N HIS A 46 0.02 7.63 7.83
CA HIS A 46 -0.52 7.74 6.49
C HIS A 46 0.29 6.91 5.51
N LEU A 47 -0.41 6.04 4.78
CA LEU A 47 0.15 5.29 3.66
C LEU A 47 -0.49 5.79 2.36
N THR A 48 0.29 5.90 1.30
CA THR A 48 -0.19 6.28 -0.02
C THR A 48 0.20 5.21 -1.03
N PHE A 49 -0.71 4.84 -1.91
CA PHE A 49 -0.47 3.95 -3.05
C PHE A 49 -1.11 4.56 -4.29
N MET A 50 -0.27 4.95 -5.26
CA MET A 50 -0.69 5.57 -6.52
C MET A 50 -0.07 4.85 -7.73
N PRO A 51 -0.51 3.62 -8.05
CA PRO A 51 0.13 2.80 -9.07
C PRO A 51 0.12 3.46 -10.45
N LYS A 52 1.29 3.52 -11.08
CA LYS A 52 1.44 4.08 -12.44
C LYS A 52 1.28 3.02 -13.54
N LEU A 53 1.37 1.75 -13.18
CA LEU A 53 1.16 0.60 -14.07
C LEU A 53 0.17 -0.37 -13.47
N ASN A 54 -0.66 -0.99 -14.32
CA ASN A 54 -1.62 -2.03 -13.94
C ASN A 54 -2.56 -1.64 -12.78
N ALA A 55 -2.95 -0.37 -12.69
CA ALA A 55 -3.78 0.14 -11.60
C ALA A 55 -5.05 -0.70 -11.35
N ASN A 56 -5.65 -1.26 -12.40
CA ASN A 56 -6.83 -2.12 -12.34
C ASN A 56 -6.61 -3.44 -11.55
N ASN A 57 -5.39 -3.96 -11.51
CA ASN A 57 -5.01 -5.17 -10.79
C ASN A 57 -3.54 -5.05 -10.36
N PHE A 58 -3.33 -4.36 -9.25
CA PHE A 58 -2.00 -3.96 -8.81
C PHE A 58 -1.62 -4.66 -7.50
N ARG A 59 -0.34 -4.98 -7.36
CA ARG A 59 0.25 -5.47 -6.11
C ARG A 59 1.67 -4.94 -5.97
N CYS A 60 2.03 -4.49 -4.78
CA CYS A 60 3.41 -4.11 -4.47
C CYS A 60 3.82 -4.49 -3.05
N PHE A 61 5.13 -4.50 -2.84
CA PHE A 61 5.75 -4.52 -1.53
C PHE A 61 5.67 -3.13 -0.88
N PHE A 62 5.62 -3.06 0.44
CA PHE A 62 5.75 -1.82 1.21
C PHE A 62 6.49 -2.05 2.53
N THR A 63 7.05 -0.97 3.09
CA THR A 63 7.73 -0.95 4.40
C THR A 63 7.26 0.24 5.22
N ALA A 64 6.77 0.01 6.44
CA ALA A 64 6.24 1.05 7.29
C ALA A 64 6.71 0.90 8.74
N GLY A 65 7.60 1.79 9.19
CA GLY A 65 8.10 1.78 10.57
C GLY A 65 8.80 0.47 10.92
N THR A 66 8.20 -0.31 11.81
CA THR A 66 8.72 -1.60 12.27
C THR A 66 8.22 -2.79 11.45
N GLY A 67 7.29 -2.58 10.51
CA GLY A 67 6.67 -3.64 9.73
C GLY A 67 6.86 -3.51 8.22
N TRP A 68 6.60 -4.60 7.52
CA TRP A 68 6.56 -4.64 6.06
C TRP A 68 5.53 -5.67 5.59
N GLY A 69 5.12 -5.55 4.34
CA GLY A 69 4.17 -6.49 3.77
C GLY A 69 3.82 -6.21 2.33
N SER A 70 2.58 -6.56 1.95
CA SER A 70 2.08 -6.34 0.60
C SER A 70 0.77 -5.57 0.57
N TYR A 71 0.70 -4.63 -0.37
CA TYR A 71 -0.51 -3.95 -0.76
C TYR A 71 -1.03 -4.55 -2.06
N SER A 72 -2.33 -4.73 -2.19
CA SER A 72 -2.96 -5.10 -3.46
C SER A 72 -4.27 -4.37 -3.66
N GLN A 73 -4.57 -4.03 -4.91
CA GLN A 73 -5.86 -3.50 -5.30
C GLN A 73 -6.41 -4.15 -6.57
N ARG A 74 -7.74 -4.19 -6.66
CA ARG A 74 -8.48 -4.39 -7.90
C ARG A 74 -9.46 -3.27 -8.07
N THR A 75 -9.47 -2.62 -9.23
CA THR A 75 -10.41 -1.54 -9.54
C THR A 75 -11.00 -1.72 -10.93
N ASN A 76 -12.24 -1.26 -11.07
CA ASN A 76 -12.97 -1.14 -12.32
C ASN A 76 -13.68 0.23 -12.35
N ALA A 77 -14.54 0.45 -13.34
CA ALA A 77 -15.23 1.73 -13.52
C ALA A 77 -16.05 2.19 -12.30
N THR A 78 -16.52 1.29 -11.44
CA THR A 78 -17.46 1.61 -10.35
C THR A 78 -17.03 1.12 -8.97
N SER A 79 -15.97 0.31 -8.85
CA SER A 79 -15.49 -0.19 -7.56
C SER A 79 -13.97 -0.30 -7.46
N LEU A 80 -13.50 -0.31 -6.21
CA LEU A 80 -12.10 -0.50 -5.83
C LEU A 80 -12.06 -1.35 -4.58
N ALA A 81 -11.39 -2.50 -4.65
CA ALA A 81 -11.11 -3.37 -3.53
C ALA A 81 -9.61 -3.29 -3.22
N ALA A 82 -9.25 -2.84 -2.02
CA ALA A 82 -7.89 -2.71 -1.54
C ALA A 82 -7.66 -3.62 -0.33
N LYS A 83 -6.47 -4.21 -0.25
CA LYS A 83 -6.00 -5.01 0.87
C LYS A 83 -4.59 -4.59 1.25
N LEU A 84 -4.37 -4.39 2.54
CA LEU A 84 -3.05 -4.18 3.13
C LEU A 84 -2.77 -5.36 4.06
N GLU A 85 -1.75 -6.15 3.75
CA GLU A 85 -1.32 -7.32 4.53
C GLU A 85 0.05 -7.07 5.12
N VAL A 86 0.20 -7.28 6.43
CA VAL A 86 1.49 -7.16 7.12
C VAL A 86 2.08 -8.54 7.28
N ASN A 87 3.24 -8.77 6.68
CA ASN A 87 3.92 -10.06 6.68
C ASN A 87 4.97 -10.17 7.80
N TYR A 88 5.45 -9.04 8.32
CA TYR A 88 6.34 -8.98 9.49
C TYR A 88 6.17 -7.65 10.25
N GLY A 89 6.46 -7.69 11.56
CA GLY A 89 6.41 -6.51 12.43
C GLY A 89 4.99 -6.00 12.66
N GLU A 90 4.84 -4.68 12.77
CA GLU A 90 3.56 -3.99 12.94
C GLU A 90 3.52 -2.75 12.05
N THR A 91 2.38 -2.51 11.38
CA THR A 91 2.12 -1.26 10.65
C THR A 91 0.99 -0.51 11.32
N ARG A 92 1.19 0.79 11.57
CA ARG A 92 0.16 1.68 12.12
C ARG A 92 -0.37 2.59 11.03
N ALA A 93 -1.69 2.59 10.82
CA ALA A 93 -2.34 3.41 9.81
C ALA A 93 -3.65 4.00 10.32
N ARG A 94 -3.84 5.30 10.06
CA ARG A 94 -5.07 6.06 10.28
C ARG A 94 -5.66 6.57 8.97
N LYS A 95 -4.81 6.76 7.96
CA LYS A 95 -5.16 7.24 6.62
C LYS A 95 -4.52 6.36 5.56
N ILE A 96 -5.26 6.10 4.49
CA ILE A 96 -4.72 5.52 3.25
C ILE A 96 -5.18 6.36 2.07
N THR A 97 -4.25 6.80 1.23
CA THR A 97 -4.56 7.43 -0.05
C THR A 97 -4.37 6.43 -1.18
N LEU A 98 -5.38 6.30 -2.04
CA LEU A 98 -5.44 5.37 -3.16
C LEU A 98 -5.62 6.12 -4.47
N GLN A 99 -5.17 5.56 -5.58
CA GLN A 99 -5.41 6.19 -6.89
C GLN A 99 -6.87 6.07 -7.33
N ASN A 100 -7.44 7.19 -7.76
CA ASN A 100 -8.73 7.30 -8.43
C ASN A 100 -8.61 6.99 -9.94
N ALA A 101 -8.23 5.76 -10.30
CA ALA A 101 -8.07 5.38 -11.71
C ALA A 101 -9.40 5.45 -12.50
N GLY A 102 -10.54 5.33 -11.82
CA GLY A 102 -11.88 5.41 -12.41
C GLY A 102 -12.41 6.82 -12.64
N GLY A 103 -11.68 7.87 -12.25
CA GLY A 103 -12.11 9.26 -12.43
C GLY A 103 -13.39 9.61 -11.68
N TRP A 104 -13.64 8.97 -10.54
CA TRP A 104 -14.86 9.15 -9.77
C TRP A 104 -14.99 10.57 -9.26
N LYS A 105 -16.22 11.09 -9.19
CA LYS A 105 -16.50 12.39 -8.56
C LYS A 105 -16.85 12.27 -7.09
N ASN A 106 -17.57 11.21 -6.74
CA ASN A 106 -17.92 10.88 -5.37
C ASN A 106 -17.59 9.41 -5.10
N VAL A 107 -17.34 9.09 -3.83
CA VAL A 107 -16.99 7.75 -3.37
C VAL A 107 -17.78 7.41 -2.12
N ALA A 108 -18.14 6.15 -1.96
CA ALA A 108 -18.68 5.62 -0.72
C ALA A 108 -17.89 4.39 -0.27
N VAL A 109 -17.76 4.22 1.05
CA VAL A 109 -17.17 3.02 1.65
C VAL A 109 -18.24 1.93 1.70
N ALA A 110 -18.16 0.96 0.79
CA ALA A 110 -19.07 -0.18 0.78
C ALA A 110 -18.81 -1.12 1.95
N SER A 111 -17.54 -1.40 2.23
CA SER A 111 -17.13 -2.11 3.45
C SER A 111 -15.67 -1.79 3.80
N ALA A 112 -15.36 -1.84 5.09
CA ALA A 112 -13.99 -1.71 5.58
C ALA A 112 -13.83 -2.59 6.81
N THR A 113 -12.80 -3.42 6.83
CA THR A 113 -12.55 -4.42 7.87
C THR A 113 -11.13 -4.27 8.37
N GLY A 114 -10.98 -4.18 9.70
CA GLY A 114 -9.68 -4.08 10.36
C GLY A 114 -8.98 -5.44 10.57
N PRO A 115 -7.78 -5.44 11.17
CA PRO A 115 -6.95 -6.64 11.40
C PRO A 115 -7.62 -7.75 12.22
N ASN A 116 -8.63 -7.39 13.03
CA ASN A 116 -9.37 -8.32 13.88
C ASN A 116 -10.62 -8.91 13.18
N GLY A 117 -10.81 -8.65 11.88
CA GLY A 117 -12.01 -9.07 11.15
C GLY A 117 -13.27 -8.25 11.47
N LYS A 118 -13.18 -7.25 12.34
CA LYS A 118 -14.28 -6.35 12.70
C LYS A 118 -14.43 -5.21 11.68
N ARG A 119 -15.67 -4.81 11.43
CA ARG A 119 -16.00 -3.65 10.57
C ARG A 119 -15.51 -2.35 11.20
N LEU A 120 -14.90 -1.50 10.37
CA LEU A 120 -14.49 -0.14 10.73
C LEU A 120 -15.68 0.81 10.55
N ALA A 121 -16.43 1.08 11.61
CA ALA A 121 -17.69 1.82 11.55
C ALA A 121 -17.51 3.31 11.14
N ASN A 122 -16.38 3.90 11.49
CA ASN A 122 -16.08 5.31 11.24
C ASN A 122 -15.23 5.54 9.99
N CYS A 123 -15.07 4.52 9.14
CA CYS A 123 -14.30 4.63 7.91
C CYS A 123 -15.02 5.54 6.91
N ARG A 124 -14.33 6.57 6.43
CA ARG A 124 -14.84 7.57 5.47
C ARG A 124 -13.90 7.65 4.27
N ALA A 125 -14.45 8.01 3.12
CA ALA A 125 -13.68 8.23 1.92
C ALA A 125 -14.10 9.53 1.24
N SER A 126 -13.14 10.24 0.66
CA SER A 126 -13.35 11.42 -0.17
C SER A 126 -12.49 11.33 -1.43
N VAL A 127 -12.91 12.05 -2.47
CA VAL A 127 -12.11 12.17 -3.71
C VAL A 127 -11.51 13.57 -3.77
N GLU A 128 -10.23 13.64 -4.10
CA GLU A 128 -9.51 14.87 -4.38
C GLU A 128 -8.63 14.66 -5.62
N GLY A 129 -9.06 15.21 -6.76
CA GLY A 129 -8.36 15.00 -8.04
C GLY A 129 -8.27 13.52 -8.43
N ASP A 130 -7.03 13.03 -8.59
CA ASP A 130 -6.73 11.64 -8.91
C ASP A 130 -6.52 10.75 -7.67
N ALA A 131 -6.83 11.27 -6.48
CA ALA A 131 -6.68 10.57 -5.21
C ALA A 131 -8.03 10.28 -4.55
N ILE A 132 -8.13 9.10 -3.93
CA ILE A 132 -9.18 8.73 -3.00
C ILE A 132 -8.55 8.68 -1.61
N ASN A 133 -8.94 9.59 -0.74
CA ASN A 133 -8.47 9.65 0.64
C ASN A 133 -9.41 8.84 1.52
N VAL A 134 -8.88 7.83 2.20
CA VAL A 134 -9.61 6.98 3.14
C VAL A 134 -9.13 7.27 4.55
N GLU A 135 -10.03 7.66 5.44
CA GLU A 135 -9.78 7.84 6.87
C GLU A 135 -10.50 6.76 7.66
N MET A 136 -9.78 6.05 8.52
CA MET A 136 -10.30 4.87 9.23
C MET A 136 -11.15 5.25 10.44
N GLY A 137 -11.09 6.52 10.87
CA GLY A 137 -11.70 7.05 12.08
C GLY A 137 -10.87 6.85 13.36
N GLU A 138 -9.98 5.86 13.36
CA GLU A 138 -9.04 5.55 14.44
C GLU A 138 -7.69 5.10 13.89
N GLU A 139 -6.66 5.07 14.74
CA GLU A 139 -5.39 4.43 14.37
C GLU A 139 -5.55 2.90 14.46
N LEU A 140 -5.20 2.21 13.38
CA LEU A 140 -5.17 0.75 13.34
C LEU A 140 -3.74 0.25 13.51
N ALA A 141 -3.52 -0.60 14.50
CA ALA A 141 -2.32 -1.42 14.61
C ALA A 141 -2.53 -2.75 13.89
N ILE A 142 -1.77 -3.00 12.82
CA ILE A 142 -1.89 -4.19 11.98
C ILE A 142 -0.63 -5.04 12.23
N PRO A 143 -0.73 -6.10 13.05
CA PRO A 143 0.40 -6.95 13.36
C PRO A 143 0.68 -7.95 12.24
N SER A 144 1.86 -8.57 12.30
CA SER A 144 2.27 -9.66 11.41
C SER A 144 1.20 -10.74 11.27
N GLY A 145 0.98 -11.18 10.03
CA GLY A 145 -0.01 -12.19 9.67
C GLY A 145 -1.45 -11.67 9.62
N LYS A 146 -1.69 -10.38 9.88
CA LYS A 146 -3.01 -9.75 9.77
C LYS A 146 -3.10 -8.85 8.54
N SER A 147 -4.35 -8.53 8.19
CA SER A 147 -4.63 -7.64 7.07
C SER A 147 -5.85 -6.78 7.34
N MET A 148 -5.93 -5.65 6.65
CA MET A 148 -7.15 -4.86 6.56
C MET A 148 -7.63 -4.81 5.11
N THR A 149 -8.93 -4.66 4.92
CA THR A 149 -9.56 -4.55 3.61
C THR A 149 -10.47 -3.33 3.54
N ILE A 150 -10.49 -2.68 2.38
CA ILE A 150 -11.35 -1.54 2.08
C ILE A 150 -11.98 -1.79 0.71
N ASN A 151 -13.31 -1.75 0.64
CA ASN A 151 -14.06 -1.81 -0.60
C ASN A 151 -14.80 -0.49 -0.76
N LEU A 152 -14.53 0.19 -1.88
CA LEU A 152 -15.08 1.46 -2.26
C LEU A 152 -15.93 1.31 -3.51
N ILE A 153 -16.94 2.16 -3.63
CA ILE A 153 -17.79 2.27 -4.81
C ILE A 153 -17.90 3.72 -5.25
N ALA A 154 -17.99 3.94 -6.56
CA ALA A 154 -18.34 5.23 -7.13
C ALA A 154 -19.76 5.60 -6.68
N ALA A 155 -19.89 6.75 -6.02
CA ALA A 155 -21.20 7.26 -5.60
C ALA A 155 -21.75 8.20 -6.68
N ARG A 156 -23.06 8.11 -6.94
CA ARG A 156 -23.76 9.13 -7.75
C ARG A 156 -23.89 10.40 -6.91
N ALA A 157 -23.79 11.57 -7.56
CA ALA A 157 -24.20 12.81 -6.93
C ALA A 157 -25.66 12.67 -6.49
N ARG A 158 -25.97 13.02 -5.23
CA ARG A 158 -27.35 13.21 -4.82
C ARG A 158 -27.85 14.45 -5.58
N VAL A 159 -28.85 14.25 -6.43
CA VAL A 159 -29.67 15.33 -7.03
C VAL A 159 -30.48 15.98 -5.93
#